data_AF-A0A2S9FQ17-F1
#
_entry.id   AF-A0A2S9FQ17-F1
#
_cell.length_a   1.000
_cell.length_b   1.000
_cell.length_c   1.000
_cell.angle_alpha   90.00
_cell.angle_beta   90.00
_cell.angle_gamma   90.00
#
_symmetry.space_group_name_H-M   'P 1'
#
loop_
_entity.id
_entity.type
_entity.pdbx_description
1 polymer ?
#
loop_
_entity_poly.entity_id
_entity_poly.type
_entity_poly.pdbx_seq_one_letter_code
_entity_poly.pdbx_strand_id
1 'polypeptide(L)'
;MRWAGQGIDVDDGALPGLQRIGFVRSVRTPQFEGITFHEVLCKSALNKVPAASMLPFRYTVNGYRGCSHACRYCFARPTHEYL
;
A
#
# COMPACT_ATOMS: atom_id res chain seq x y z
N MET A 1 -9.90 9.60 -0.94
CA MET A 1 -8.99 8.55 -0.43
C MET A 1 -7.58 8.82 -0.93
N ARG A 2 -6.53 8.60 -0.12
CA ARG A 2 -5.10 8.85 -0.48
C ARG A 2 -4.68 8.16 -1.79
N TRP A 3 -5.31 7.04 -2.12
CA TRP A 3 -4.98 6.16 -3.25
C TRP A 3 -5.90 6.31 -4.47
N ALA A 4 -6.79 7.31 -4.48
CA ALA A 4 -7.81 7.44 -5.54
C ALA A 4 -7.23 7.58 -6.96
N GLY A 5 -6.02 8.13 -7.12
CA GLY A 5 -5.34 8.23 -8.41
C GLY A 5 -4.55 6.98 -8.84
N GLN A 6 -4.71 5.87 -8.14
CA GLN A 6 -3.93 4.63 -8.30
C GLN A 6 -4.85 3.39 -8.29
N GLY A 7 -6.02 3.54 -8.91
CA GLY A 7 -6.95 2.44 -9.13
C GLY A 7 -6.46 1.46 -10.20
N ILE A 8 -7.01 0.25 -10.17
CA ILE A 8 -6.70 -0.85 -11.12
C ILE A 8 -7.13 -0.56 -12.57
N ASP A 9 -7.95 0.46 -12.76
CA ASP A 9 -8.45 0.95 -14.04
C ASP A 9 -7.46 1.86 -14.78
N VAL A 10 -6.34 2.21 -14.14
CA VAL A 10 -5.29 3.05 -14.73
C VAL A 10 -4.27 2.17 -15.46
N ASP A 11 -4.35 2.15 -16.80
CA ASP A 11 -3.33 1.49 -17.64
C ASP A 11 -2.16 2.44 -17.92
N ASP A 12 -1.08 2.27 -17.16
CA ASP A 12 0.19 2.99 -17.34
C ASP A 12 1.36 2.07 -17.76
N GLY A 13 1.08 0.82 -18.14
CA GLY A 13 2.11 -0.13 -18.59
C GLY A 13 3.07 -0.60 -17.48
N ALA A 14 2.76 -0.34 -16.21
CA ALA A 14 3.34 -1.02 -15.05
C ALA A 14 2.24 -1.67 -14.20
N LEU A 15 2.63 -2.30 -13.08
CA LEU A 15 1.68 -2.65 -12.03
C LEU A 15 0.82 -1.41 -11.72
N PRO A 16 -0.52 -1.52 -11.71
CA PRO A 16 -1.40 -0.36 -11.67
C PRO A 16 -1.03 0.65 -10.58
N GLY A 17 -0.67 1.86 -11.01
CA GLY A 17 -0.35 2.98 -10.13
C GLY A 17 1.02 2.92 -9.43
N LEU A 18 1.97 2.09 -9.86
CA LEU A 18 3.33 2.06 -9.30
C LEU A 18 4.26 3.13 -9.90
N GLN A 19 4.14 3.44 -11.19
CA GLN A 19 4.98 4.48 -11.82
C GLN A 19 4.70 5.87 -11.25
N ARG A 20 3.44 6.13 -10.87
CA ARG A 20 3.00 7.42 -10.30
C ARG A 20 3.39 7.66 -8.85
N ILE A 21 3.97 6.66 -8.17
CA ILE A 21 4.27 6.75 -6.72
C ILE A 21 5.76 6.78 -6.40
N GLY A 22 6.64 6.90 -7.39
CA GLY A 22 8.09 6.89 -7.15
C GLY A 22 8.66 5.48 -7.02
N PHE A 23 8.17 4.54 -7.84
CA PHE A 23 8.75 3.21 -7.95
C PHE A 23 10.26 3.28 -8.22
N VAL A 24 11.02 2.50 -7.46
CA VAL A 24 12.48 2.42 -7.55
C VAL A 24 12.91 1.12 -8.22
N ARG A 25 12.50 -0.01 -7.64
CA ARG A 25 12.87 -1.34 -8.11
C ARG A 25 11.95 -2.41 -7.56
N SER A 26 12.00 -3.58 -8.18
CA SER A 26 11.43 -4.82 -7.66
C SER A 26 12.53 -5.72 -7.12
N VAL A 27 12.28 -6.33 -5.97
CA VAL A 27 13.18 -7.31 -5.35
C VAL A 27 12.43 -8.61 -5.17
N ARG A 28 13.04 -9.72 -5.60
CA ARG A 28 12.58 -11.07 -5.31
C ARG A 28 13.61 -11.72 -4.41
N THR A 29 13.17 -12.27 -3.30
CA THR A 29 14.03 -12.88 -2.29
C THR A 29 13.71 -14.37 -2.21
N PRO A 30 14.71 -15.27 -2.29
CA PRO A 30 14.46 -16.71 -2.27
C PRO A 30 13.66 -17.22 -1.05
N GLN A 31 13.76 -16.52 0.07
CA GLN A 31 13.05 -16.85 1.32
C GLN A 31 11.54 -16.57 1.26
N PHE A 32 11.07 -15.87 0.23
CA PHE A 32 9.67 -15.46 0.05
C PHE A 32 9.20 -15.84 -1.36
N GLU A 33 9.09 -17.16 -1.60
CA GLU A 33 8.63 -17.69 -2.88
C GLU A 33 7.24 -17.15 -3.25
N GLY A 34 7.06 -16.77 -4.53
CA GLY A 34 5.82 -16.20 -5.03
C GLY A 34 5.56 -14.73 -4.64
N ILE A 35 6.43 -14.11 -3.84
CA ILE A 35 6.29 -12.70 -3.44
C ILE A 35 7.31 -11.83 -4.18
N THR A 36 6.83 -10.73 -4.76
CA THR A 36 7.68 -9.66 -5.30
C THR A 36 7.53 -8.43 -4.43
N PHE A 37 8.64 -7.91 -3.91
CA PHE A 37 8.68 -6.66 -3.15
C PHE A 37 8.91 -5.51 -4.11
N HIS A 38 8.16 -4.41 -3.95
CA HIS A 38 8.36 -3.20 -4.72
C HIS A 38 8.83 -2.07 -3.81
N GLU A 39 10.01 -1.54 -4.10
CA GLU A 39 10.54 -0.37 -3.40
C GLU A 39 9.95 0.89 -4.04
N VAL A 40 9.39 1.76 -3.19
CA VAL A 40 8.69 2.97 -3.60
C VAL A 40 9.14 4.13 -2.73
N LEU A 41 9.60 5.22 -3.36
CA LEU A 41 9.90 6.48 -2.70
C LEU A 41 8.61 7.17 -2.29
N CYS A 42 8.42 7.36 -1.00
CA CYS A 42 7.30 8.13 -0.46
C CYS A 42 7.78 9.33 0.33
N LYS A 43 6.98 10.40 0.38
CA LYS A 43 7.24 11.54 1.27
C LYS A 43 7.29 11.11 2.75
N SER A 44 6.43 10.16 3.13
CA SER A 44 6.46 9.48 4.42
C SER A 44 5.64 8.18 4.40
N ALA A 45 6.16 7.16 5.08
CA ALA A 45 5.43 5.92 5.37
C ALA A 45 4.47 6.08 6.56
N LEU A 46 4.64 7.12 7.37
CA LEU A 46 3.87 7.36 8.59
C LEU A 46 2.67 8.27 8.31
N ASN A 47 1.51 7.87 8.80
CA ASN A 47 0.32 8.71 8.86
C ASN A 47 0.21 9.33 10.25
N LYS A 48 0.02 10.66 10.32
CA LYS A 48 -0.26 11.34 11.59
C LYS A 48 -1.64 10.96 12.10
N VAL A 49 -1.72 10.61 13.37
CA VAL A 49 -2.98 10.41 14.07
C VAL A 49 -3.45 11.77 14.62
N PRO A 50 -4.71 12.17 14.40
CA PRO A 50 -5.26 13.42 14.94
C PRO A 50 -5.09 13.51 16.46
N ALA A 51 -4.84 14.71 16.98
CA ALA A 51 -4.67 14.94 18.42
C ALA A 51 -5.89 14.50 19.24
N ALA A 52 -7.09 14.68 18.67
CA ALA A 52 -8.37 14.26 19.24
C ALA A 52 -8.56 12.74 19.34
N SER A 53 -7.69 11.93 18.72
CA SER A 53 -7.73 10.48 18.87
C SER A 53 -7.33 10.05 20.27
N MET A 54 -8.08 9.10 20.83
CA MET A 54 -7.79 8.46 22.12
C MET A 54 -6.72 7.35 22.05
N LEU A 55 -6.08 7.16 20.90
CA LEU A 55 -5.03 6.17 20.75
C LEU A 55 -3.75 6.61 21.48
N PRO A 56 -3.00 5.68 22.10
CA PRO A 56 -1.79 6.00 22.88
C PRO A 56 -0.58 6.38 22.01
N PHE A 57 -0.75 6.52 20.69
CA PHE A 57 0.29 6.82 19.72
C PHE A 57 -0.15 7.92 18.75
N ARG A 58 0.83 8.61 18.15
CA ARG A 58 0.61 9.77 17.27
C ARG A 58 0.91 9.51 15.79
N TYR A 59 1.41 8.32 15.47
CA TYR A 59 1.69 7.90 14.10
C TYR A 59 1.23 6.47 13.89
N THR A 60 0.79 6.17 12.67
CA THR A 60 0.43 4.83 12.21
C THR A 60 1.11 4.53 10.89
N VAL A 61 1.25 3.25 10.58
CA VAL A 61 1.65 2.77 9.25
C VAL A 61 0.47 2.01 8.66
N ASN A 62 0.15 2.26 7.39
CA ASN A 62 -0.81 1.42 6.67
C ASN A 62 -0.01 0.51 5.72
N GLY A 63 0.23 -0.72 6.16
CA GLY A 63 0.92 -1.73 5.36
C GLY A 63 0.04 -2.38 4.29
N TYR A 64 -1.25 -2.02 4.21
CA TYR A 64 -2.23 -2.70 3.37
C TYR A 64 -2.65 -1.80 2.19
N ARG A 65 -2.06 -2.09 1.04
CA ARG A 65 -2.58 -1.74 -0.28
C ARG A 65 -2.70 -3.07 -0.99
N GLY A 66 -3.87 -3.71 -0.87
CA GLY A 66 -4.07 -5.14 -1.10
C GLY A 66 -3.25 -6.06 -0.18
N CYS A 67 -3.80 -7.22 0.16
CA CYS A 67 -3.12 -8.22 0.98
C CYS A 67 -3.37 -9.62 0.42
N SER A 68 -2.30 -10.41 0.30
CA SER A 68 -2.35 -11.80 -0.19
C SER A 68 -3.23 -12.71 0.66
N HIS A 69 -3.45 -12.38 1.93
CA HIS A 69 -4.28 -13.17 2.84
C HIS A 69 -5.79 -13.09 2.55
N ALA A 70 -6.27 -12.03 1.87
CA ALA A 70 -7.66 -11.89 1.45
C ALA A 70 -8.73 -12.21 2.52
N CYS A 71 -8.49 -11.90 3.79
CA CYS A 71 -9.40 -12.24 4.88
C CYS A 71 -10.78 -11.60 4.68
N ARG A 72 -11.84 -12.41 4.78
CA ARG A 72 -13.23 -11.95 4.62
C ARG A 72 -13.64 -10.86 5.62
N TYR A 73 -13.04 -10.88 6.81
CA TYR A 73 -13.30 -9.96 7.92
C TYR A 73 -12.29 -8.79 7.97
N CYS A 74 -11.45 -8.60 6.94
CA CYS A 74 -10.48 -7.51 6.93
C CYS A 74 -11.18 -6.16 6.82
N PHE A 75 -11.00 -5.29 7.82
CA PHE A 75 -11.47 -3.89 7.74
C PHE A 75 -10.87 -3.14 6.55
N ALA A 76 -9.63 -3.46 6.18
CA ALA A 76 -8.95 -2.87 5.02
C ALA A 76 -9.34 -3.52 3.68
N ARG A 77 -10.33 -4.42 3.62
CA ARG A 77 -10.72 -5.11 2.38
C ARG A 77 -11.02 -4.15 1.20
N PRO A 78 -11.65 -2.98 1.37
CA PRO A 78 -11.82 -2.03 0.27
C PRO A 78 -10.49 -1.56 -0.34
N THR A 79 -9.35 -1.66 0.36
CA THR A 79 -8.04 -1.28 -0.19
C THR A 79 -7.53 -2.27 -1.25
N HIS A 80 -8.19 -3.42 -1.42
CA HIS A 80 -7.86 -4.41 -2.45
C HIS A 80 -8.20 -3.93 -3.87
N GLU A 81 -9.05 -2.91 -4.01
CA GLU A 81 -9.43 -2.33 -5.31
C GLU A 81 -8.39 -1.31 -5.85
N TYR A 82 -7.35 -1.03 -5.08
CA TYR A 82 -6.34 -0.01 -5.39
C TYR A 82 -4.96 -0.63 -5.65
N LEU A 83 -4.89 -1.89 -6.13
CA LEU A 83 -3.67 -2.63 -6.46
C LEU A 83 -3.70 -3.22 -7.86
#